data_AF-A0A2V9XQN4-F1
#
_entry.id   AF-A0A2V9XQN4-F1
#
_cell.length_a   1.000
_cell.length_b   1.000
_cell.length_c   1.000
_cell.angle_alpha   90.00
_cell.angle_beta   90.00
_cell.angle_gamma   90.00
#
_symmetry.space_group_name_H-M   'P 1'
#
loop_
_entity.id
_entity.type
_entity.pdbx_description
1 polymer ?
#
loop_
_entity_poly.entity_id
_entity_poly.type
_entity_poly.pdbx_seq_one_letter_code
_entity_poly.pdbx_strand_id
1 'polypeptide(L)'
;MNVHLWHEHTIEVRIRSLPQFLWLLIRAEVVIDRSKHYTERNVASWRCIVPFEISERDKVVFGRVESFGIQGGVRMKYRVVVEDNVVTEGSTRAGNWYMPYVVLAVFLVGWIFV
;
A
#
# COMPACT_ATOMS: atom_id res chain seq x y z
N MET A 1 0.49 -1.12 -8.87
CA MET A 1 0.37 -2.48 -8.33
C MET A 1 1.62 -3.20 -8.73
N ASN A 2 2.30 -3.84 -7.79
CA ASN A 2 3.44 -4.71 -8.07
C ASN A 2 3.19 -6.06 -7.42
N VAL A 3 3.51 -7.10 -8.15
CA VAL A 3 3.29 -8.50 -7.77
C VAL A 3 4.65 -9.15 -7.62
N HIS A 4 4.87 -9.78 -6.49
CA HIS A 4 6.09 -10.52 -6.19
C HIS A 4 5.75 -11.99 -5.97
N LEU A 5 6.56 -12.87 -6.55
CA LEU A 5 6.46 -14.30 -6.33
C LEU A 5 7.45 -14.68 -5.24
N TRP A 6 6.95 -15.39 -4.23
CA TRP A 6 7.79 -15.98 -3.19
C TRP A 6 7.31 -17.41 -2.96
N HIS A 7 8.16 -18.39 -3.28
CA HIS A 7 7.79 -19.80 -3.36
C HIS A 7 6.55 -20.01 -4.24
N GLU A 8 5.51 -20.67 -3.74
CA GLU A 8 4.22 -20.89 -4.41
C GLU A 8 3.20 -19.77 -4.15
N HIS A 9 3.59 -18.72 -3.41
CA HIS A 9 2.71 -17.64 -2.98
C HIS A 9 2.90 -16.35 -3.78
N THR A 10 1.79 -15.64 -3.99
CA THR A 10 1.78 -14.35 -4.68
C THR A 10 1.58 -13.23 -3.66
N ILE A 11 2.57 -12.35 -3.54
CA ILE A 11 2.54 -11.17 -2.65
C ILE A 11 2.30 -9.93 -3.51
N GLU A 12 1.09 -9.39 -3.45
CA GLU A 12 0.74 -8.15 -4.15
C GLU A 12 0.83 -6.96 -3.20
N VAL A 13 1.59 -5.94 -3.58
CA VAL A 13 1.67 -4.68 -2.84
C VAL A 13 0.90 -3.60 -3.60
N ARG A 14 -0.12 -3.09 -2.93
CA ARG A 14 -1.01 -2.02 -3.41
C ARG A 14 -0.85 -0.81 -2.51
N ILE A 15 -0.97 0.36 -3.11
CA ILE A 15 -0.99 1.61 -2.36
C ILE A 15 -2.22 2.39 -2.80
N ARG A 16 -2.91 2.97 -1.82
CA ARG A 16 -4.07 3.83 -2.04
C ARG A 16 -3.84 5.17 -1.35
N SER A 17 -4.14 6.27 -2.02
CA SER A 17 -4.29 7.56 -1.38
C SER A 17 -5.64 7.62 -0.65
N LEU A 18 -5.65 8.19 0.55
CA LEU A 18 -6.86 8.43 1.31
C LEU A 18 -7.21 9.93 1.22
N PRO A 19 -8.45 10.30 0.90
CA PRO A 19 -8.87 11.70 0.77
C PRO A 19 -9.09 12.37 2.14
N GLN A 20 -8.30 12.01 3.16
CA GLN A 20 -8.47 12.53 4.51
C GLN A 20 -7.72 13.86 4.65
N PHE A 21 -8.44 14.92 5.02
CA PHE A 21 -7.92 16.26 5.33
C PHE A 21 -7.22 17.04 4.18
N LEU A 22 -7.62 16.88 2.91
CA LEU A 22 -6.99 17.57 1.75
C LEU A 22 -5.50 17.26 1.53
N TRP A 23 -4.87 16.48 2.40
CA TRP A 23 -3.50 16.00 2.29
C TRP A 23 -3.49 14.58 1.74
N LEU A 24 -2.61 14.30 0.78
CA LEU A 24 -2.43 12.98 0.17
C LEU A 24 -1.78 12.02 1.16
N LEU A 25 -2.53 11.49 2.12
CA LEU A 25 -2.09 10.36 2.92
C LEU A 25 -2.13 9.10 2.05
N ILE A 26 -1.10 8.26 2.15
CA ILE A 26 -1.04 6.98 1.45
C ILE A 26 -1.16 5.84 2.46
N ARG A 27 -1.83 4.77 2.04
CA ARG A 27 -1.99 3.52 2.77
C ARG A 27 -1.48 2.37 1.92
N ALA A 28 -0.67 1.51 2.53
CA ALA A 28 -0.27 0.25 1.93
C ALA A 28 -1.28 -0.85 2.23
N GLU A 29 -1.56 -1.65 1.22
CA GLU A 29 -2.40 -2.85 1.27
C GLU A 29 -1.57 -3.99 0.67
N VAL A 30 -1.41 -5.06 1.42
CA VAL A 30 -0.72 -6.27 1.00
C VAL A 30 -1.77 -7.34 0.79
N VAL A 31 -1.81 -7.93 -0.40
CA VAL A 31 -2.73 -9.00 -0.74
C VAL A 31 -1.92 -10.26 -1.00
N ILE A 32 -2.22 -11.33 -0.26
CA ILE A 32 -1.57 -12.63 -0.42
C ILE A 32 -2.54 -13.59 -1.10
N ASP A 33 -2.06 -14.26 -2.15
CA ASP A 33 -2.80 -15.26 -2.92
C ASP A 33 -4.20 -14.77 -3.35
N ARG A 34 -4.28 -13.47 -3.65
CA ARG A 34 -5.51 -12.76 -4.07
C ARG A 34 -6.69 -12.83 -3.08
N SER A 35 -6.49 -13.36 -1.88
CA SER A 35 -7.59 -13.65 -0.93
C SER A 35 -7.38 -13.04 0.45
N LYS A 36 -6.14 -13.02 0.95
CA LYS A 36 -5.84 -12.47 2.27
C LYS A 36 -5.39 -11.01 2.15
N HIS A 37 -6.16 -10.11 2.74
CA HIS A 37 -5.89 -8.67 2.70
C HIS A 37 -5.32 -8.20 4.04
N TYR A 38 -4.11 -7.65 4.01
CA TYR A 38 -3.45 -7.05 5.16
C TYR A 38 -3.31 -5.56 4.92
N THR A 39 -3.69 -4.77 5.91
CA THR A 39 -3.63 -3.32 5.83
C THR A 39 -3.24 -2.78 7.19
N GLU A 40 -2.34 -1.80 7.22
CA GLU A 40 -2.04 -1.12 8.48
C GLU A 40 -3.22 -0.22 8.89
N ARG A 41 -3.52 -0.19 10.20
CA ARG A 41 -4.55 0.71 10.76
C ARG A 41 -4.05 2.15 10.88
N ASN A 42 -2.74 2.36 11.07
CA ASN A 42 -2.14 3.68 11.17
C ASN A 42 -1.94 4.27 9.77
N VAL A 43 -2.93 5.04 9.35
CA VAL A 43 -2.85 5.91 8.18
C VAL A 43 -2.05 7.14 8.58
N ALA A 44 -0.72 7.07 8.52
CA ALA A 44 0.21 8.19 8.37
C ALA A 44 1.57 7.83 8.95
N SER A 45 2.53 7.50 8.09
CA SER A 45 3.94 7.70 8.38
C SER A 45 4.76 7.43 7.13
N TRP A 46 5.86 8.16 6.97
CA TRP A 46 6.95 7.83 6.03
C TRP A 46 7.56 6.43 6.25
N ARG A 47 7.15 5.74 7.33
CA ARG A 47 7.51 4.38 7.74
C ARG A 47 6.24 3.59 8.06
N CYS A 48 5.54 3.14 7.04
CA CYS A 48 4.44 2.19 7.09
C CYS A 48 5.02 0.76 7.16
N ILE A 49 4.52 -0.04 8.11
CA ILE A 49 4.90 -1.44 8.28
C ILE A 49 3.60 -2.26 8.27
N VAL A 50 3.39 -3.00 7.19
CA VAL A 50 2.23 -3.90 7.06
C VAL A 50 2.67 -5.32 7.40
N PRO A 51 2.39 -5.81 8.62
CA PRO A 51 2.62 -7.21 8.95
C PRO A 51 1.63 -8.09 8.17
N PHE A 52 2.10 -9.26 7.76
CA PHE A 52 1.28 -10.25 7.08
C PHE A 52 1.72 -11.65 7.47
N GLU A 53 0.82 -12.62 7.28
CA GLU A 53 1.08 -14.03 7.54
C GLU A 53 0.76 -14.87 6.30
N ILE A 54 1.68 -15.78 5.98
CA ILE A 54 1.56 -16.78 4.90
C ILE A 54 1.39 -18.13 5.58
N SER A 55 0.42 -18.92 5.12
CA SER A 55 0.21 -20.28 5.61
C SER A 55 0.76 -21.24 4.55
N GLU A 56 1.85 -21.94 4.85
CA GLU A 56 2.50 -22.88 3.94
C GLU A 56 2.60 -24.26 4.59
N ARG A 57 1.96 -25.28 3.99
CA ARG A 57 2.12 -26.73 4.30
C ARG A 57 2.38 -27.04 5.79
N ASP A 58 1.50 -26.55 6.67
CA ASP A 58 1.51 -26.72 8.15
C ASP A 58 2.37 -25.74 8.97
N LYS A 59 2.93 -24.69 8.37
CA LYS A 59 3.61 -23.59 9.07
C LYS A 59 2.99 -22.24 8.75
N VAL A 60 2.98 -21.35 9.75
CA VAL A 60 2.65 -19.95 9.57
C VAL A 60 3.96 -19.16 9.50
N VAL A 61 4.23 -18.59 8.34
CA VAL A 61 5.39 -17.75 8.08
C VAL A 61 4.97 -16.30 8.24
N PHE A 62 5.69 -15.56 9.09
CA PHE A 62 5.43 -14.15 9.32
C PHE A 62 6.31 -13.29 8.41
N GLY A 63 5.68 -12.32 7.76
CA GLY A 63 6.36 -11.32 6.95
C GLY A 63 5.87 -9.92 7.27
N ARG A 64 6.58 -8.93 6.72
CA ARG A 64 6.21 -7.53 6.81
C ARG A 64 6.62 -6.80 5.55
N VAL A 65 5.76 -5.92 5.08
CA VAL A 65 6.12 -4.94 4.04
C VAL A 65 6.44 -3.64 4.73
N GLU A 66 7.68 -3.18 4.57
CA GLU A 66 8.17 -1.93 5.16
C GLU A 66 8.37 -0.87 4.08
N SER A 67 7.82 0.32 4.29
CA SER A 67 8.14 1.47 3.45
C SER A 67 9.42 2.16 3.92
N PHE A 68 10.33 2.44 3.00
CA PHE A 68 11.59 3.12 3.32
C PHE A 68 11.76 4.47 2.61
N GLY A 69 10.79 4.89 1.80
CA GLY A 69 10.83 6.22 1.19
C GLY A 69 9.66 6.52 0.26
N ILE A 70 9.57 7.79 -0.14
CA ILE A 70 8.58 8.31 -1.08
C ILE A 70 9.31 8.83 -2.33
N GLN A 71 8.73 8.61 -3.49
CA GLN A 71 9.19 9.16 -4.77
C GLN A 71 8.04 10.00 -5.37
N GLY A 72 8.19 11.32 -5.43
CA GLY A 72 7.21 12.20 -6.09
C GLY A 72 5.81 12.25 -5.46
N GLY A 73 5.71 12.14 -4.13
CA GLY A 73 4.47 12.33 -3.35
C GLY A 73 3.41 11.22 -3.46
N VAL A 74 3.32 10.53 -4.60
CA VAL A 74 2.29 9.50 -4.87
C VAL A 74 2.85 8.11 -5.12
N ARG A 75 4.17 7.94 -5.15
CA ARG A 75 4.83 6.63 -5.24
C ARG A 75 5.60 6.39 -3.95
N MET A 76 5.52 5.17 -3.44
CA MET A 76 6.25 4.75 -2.25
C MET A 76 7.14 3.55 -2.57
N LYS A 77 8.36 3.61 -2.04
CA LYS A 77 9.34 2.54 -2.08
C LYS A 77 9.12 1.64 -0.87
N TYR A 78 9.15 0.34 -1.09
CA TYR A 78 8.93 -0.65 -0.07
C TYR A 78 9.86 -1.84 -0.25
N ARG A 79 10.08 -2.56 0.84
CA ARG A 79 10.75 -3.85 0.86
C ARG A 79 9.84 -4.89 1.51
N VAL A 80 9.86 -6.09 0.97
CA VAL A 80 9.15 -7.25 1.53
C VAL A 80 10.16 -8.04 2.33
N VAL A 81 9.89 -8.19 3.62
CA VAL A 81 10.73 -8.93 4.57
C VAL A 81 9.94 -10.16 5.01
N VAL A 82 10.54 -11.33 4.93
CA VAL A 82 9.96 -12.60 5.39
C VAL A 82 10.99 -13.27 6.31
N GLU A 83 10.60 -13.64 7.52
CA GLU A 83 11.52 -14.22 8.52
C GLU A 83 12.84 -13.43 8.68
N ASP A 84 12.71 -12.10 8.76
CA ASP A 84 13.82 -11.12 8.86
C ASP A 84 14.76 -11.02 7.64
N ASN A 85 14.50 -11.76 6.56
CA ASN A 85 15.23 -11.64 5.30
C ASN A 85 14.51 -10.75 4.30
N VAL A 86 15.25 -9.85 3.63
CA VAL A 86 14.71 -9.04 2.53
C VAL A 86 14.55 -9.93 1.30
N VAL A 87 13.31 -10.21 0.93
CA VAL A 87 12.97 -11.03 -0.25
C VAL A 87 13.06 -10.21 -1.53
N THR A 88 12.51 -8.99 -1.49
CA THR A 88 12.38 -8.15 -2.68
C THR A 88 12.16 -6.70 -2.30
N GLU A 89 12.54 -5.81 -3.20
CA GLU A 89 12.29 -4.37 -3.10
C GLU A 89 11.52 -3.89 -4.32
N GLY A 90 10.67 -2.89 -4.11
CA GLY A 90 9.85 -2.36 -5.18
C GLY A 90 9.42 -0.93 -4.93
N SER A 91 8.76 -0.38 -5.94
CA SER A 91 8.03 0.87 -5.78
C SER A 91 6.68 0.77 -6.46
N THR A 92 5.62 1.24 -5.80
CA THR A 92 4.30 1.30 -6.42
C THR A 92 3.70 2.68 -6.24
N ARG A 93 2.98 3.12 -7.28
CA ARG A 93 2.19 4.35 -7.25
C ARG A 93 0.85 4.07 -6.58
N ALA A 94 0.32 5.06 -5.87
CA ALA A 94 -1.04 5.05 -5.36
C ALA A 94 -2.03 4.90 -6.53
N GLY A 95 -2.85 3.85 -6.51
CA GLY A 95 -3.75 3.52 -7.63
C GLY A 95 -4.87 4.54 -7.85
N ASN A 96 -5.27 5.23 -6.79
CA ASN A 96 -6.33 6.25 -6.78
C ASN A 96 -5.78 7.66 -6.53
N TRP A 97 -4.53 7.93 -6.92
CA TRP A 97 -3.88 9.23 -6.75
C TRP A 97 -4.68 10.43 -7.31
N TYR A 98 -5.56 10.17 -8.29
CA TYR A 98 -6.41 11.18 -8.94
C TYR A 98 -7.68 11.53 -8.15
N MET A 99 -8.14 10.66 -7.23
CA MET A 99 -9.42 10.86 -6.52
C MET A 99 -9.50 12.20 -5.76
N PRO A 100 -8.45 12.63 -5.03
CA PRO A 100 -8.46 13.90 -4.33
C PRO A 100 -8.67 15.10 -5.26
N TYR A 101 -8.13 15.05 -6.48
CA TYR A 101 -8.34 16.07 -7.50
C TYR A 101 -9.78 16.06 -8.04
N VAL A 102 -10.40 14.88 -8.19
CA VAL A 102 -11.80 14.76 -8.58
C VAL A 102 -12.72 15.34 -7.51
N VAL A 103 -12.47 15.02 -6.23
CA VAL A 103 -13.22 15.58 -5.10
C VAL A 103 -13.09 17.11 -5.09
N LEU A 104 -11.88 17.64 -5.23
CA LEU A 104 -11.65 19.08 -5.30
C LEU A 104 -12.39 19.74 -6.48
N ALA A 105 -12.35 19.12 -7.66
CA ALA A 105 -13.06 19.62 -8.84
C ALA A 105 -14.58 19.66 -8.62
N VAL A 106 -15.17 18.63 -8.00
CA VAL A 106 -16.60 18.61 -7.66
C VAL A 106 -16.93 19.73 -6.66
N PHE A 107 -16.10 19.94 -5.63
CA PHE A 107 -16.31 21.05 -4.69
C PHE A 107 -16.24 22.42 -5.38
N LEU A 108 -15.23 22.64 -6.23
CA LEU A 108 -15.05 23.91 -6.94
C LEU A 108 -16.17 24.19 -7.94
N VAL A 109 -16.58 23.19 -8.72
CA VAL A 109 -17.69 23.31 -9.68
C VAL A 109 -19.01 23.50 -8.94
N GLY A 110 -19.27 22.70 -7.91
CA GLY A 110 -20.48 22.83 -7.09
C GLY A 110 -20.61 24.20 -6.43
N TRP A 111 -19.50 24.79 -5.99
CA TRP A 111 -19.47 26.15 -5.42
C TRP A 111 -19.80 27.24 -6.45
N ILE A 112 -19.54 27.02 -7.75
CA ILE A 112 -19.86 28.00 -8.80
C ILE A 112 -21.38 28.07 -9.09
N PHE A 113 -22.12 27.01 -8.76
CA PHE A 113 -23.57 26.91 -9.00
C PHE A 113 -24.44 27.21 -7.77
N VAL A 114 -23.84 27.62 -6.64
CA VAL A 114 -24.52 28.05 -5.41
C VAL A 114 -24.29 29.55 -5.23
#